data_AF-A0A367G107-F1
#
_entry.id   AF-A0A367G107-F1
#
_cell.length_a   1.000
_cell.length_b   1.000
_cell.length_c   1.000
_cell.angle_alpha   90.00
_cell.angle_beta   90.00
_cell.angle_gamma   90.00
#
_symmetry.space_group_name_H-M   'P 1'
#
loop_
_entity.id
_entity.type
_entity.pdbx_description
1 polymer ?
#
loop_
_entity_poly.entity_id
_entity_poly.type
_entity_poly.pdbx_seq_one_letter_code
_entity_poly.pdbx_strand_id
1 'polypeptide(L)'
;SSREVENIFENSDMIIMLNQAAGDRQILAKQLNISPHQLSYVTHSGEGEGLLFFGNVILPFVDRFPTDLELYRIMTTKLGEVSEGAQK
;
A
#
# COMPACT_ATOMS: atom_id res chain seq x y z
N SER A 1 -3.40 -22.36 3.16
CA SER A 1 -3.49 -21.09 3.89
C SER A 1 -2.72 -21.27 5.19
N SER A 2 -1.83 -20.34 5.53
CA SER A 2 -1.11 -20.38 6.80
C SER A 2 -1.98 -19.68 7.84
N ARG A 3 -2.17 -20.36 8.98
CA ARG A 3 -3.04 -19.89 10.06
C ARG A 3 -2.48 -18.63 10.73
N GLU A 4 -1.16 -18.48 10.67
CA GLU A 4 -0.43 -17.30 11.12
C GLU A 4 -0.82 -16.05 10.32
N VAL A 5 -0.95 -16.19 8.99
CA VAL A 5 -1.33 -15.08 8.10
C VAL A 5 -2.76 -14.62 8.37
N GLU A 6 -3.68 -15.56 8.54
CA GLU A 6 -5.07 -15.26 8.90
C GLU A 6 -5.16 -14.52 10.24
N ASN A 7 -4.45 -15.01 11.26
CA ASN A 7 -4.40 -14.36 12.56
C ASN A 7 -3.87 -12.93 12.49
N ILE A 8 -2.86 -12.63 11.66
CA ILE A 8 -2.34 -11.27 11.52
C ILE A 8 -3.42 -10.33 10.99
N PHE A 9 -4.19 -10.76 9.99
CA PHE A 9 -5.26 -9.93 9.42
C PHE A 9 -6.44 -9.77 10.38
N GLU A 10 -6.87 -10.83 11.05
CA GLU A 10 -8.00 -10.79 11.99
C GLU A 10 -7.72 -9.89 13.21
N ASN A 11 -6.46 -9.79 13.64
CA ASN A 11 -6.06 -8.94 14.78
C ASN A 11 -5.64 -7.51 14.36
N SER A 12 -5.60 -7.21 13.07
CA SER A 12 -5.22 -5.88 12.59
C SER A 12 -6.45 -5.00 12.44
N ASP A 13 -6.58 -3.98 13.31
CA ASP A 13 -7.66 -2.99 13.23
C ASP A 13 -7.63 -2.15 11.94
N MET A 14 -6.42 -1.99 11.37
CA MET A 14 -6.19 -1.20 10.17
C MET A 14 -5.20 -1.90 9.24
N ILE A 15 -5.52 -1.94 7.95
CA ILE A 15 -4.63 -2.45 6.90
C ILE A 15 -4.53 -1.41 5.79
N ILE A 16 -3.32 -1.13 5.34
CA ILE A 16 -3.05 -0.35 4.13
C ILE A 16 -2.56 -1.33 3.06
N MET A 17 -3.34 -1.48 1.99
CA MET A 17 -2.98 -2.31 0.85
C MET A 17 -2.68 -1.43 -0.35
N LEU A 18 -1.40 -1.35 -0.73
CA LEU A 18 -0.93 -0.72 -1.97
C LEU A 18 -0.99 -1.72 -3.13
N ASN A 19 -0.52 -1.32 -4.32
CA ASN A 19 -0.41 -2.17 -5.50
C ASN A 19 0.21 -3.56 -5.20
N GLN A 20 -0.44 -4.64 -5.65
CA GLN A 20 -0.02 -6.03 -5.43
C GLN A 20 0.22 -6.77 -6.76
N ALA A 21 1.11 -7.76 -6.76
CA ALA A 21 1.29 -8.63 -7.91
C ALA A 21 0.04 -9.49 -8.18
N ALA A 22 -0.14 -9.94 -9.42
CA ALA A 22 -1.37 -10.63 -9.86
C ALA A 22 -1.67 -11.93 -9.09
N GLY A 23 -0.64 -12.66 -8.64
CA GLY A 23 -0.82 -13.85 -7.80
C GLY A 23 -1.25 -13.49 -6.39
N ASP A 24 -0.56 -12.54 -5.76
CA ASP A 24 -0.79 -12.15 -4.36
C ASP A 24 -2.15 -11.49 -4.16
N ARG A 25 -2.58 -10.66 -5.12
CA ARG A 25 -3.85 -9.95 -5.02
C ARG A 25 -5.05 -10.89 -4.91
N GLN A 26 -5.01 -12.08 -5.52
CA GLN A 26 -6.11 -13.06 -5.41
C GLN A 26 -6.16 -13.70 -4.02
N ILE A 27 -4.99 -13.96 -3.43
CA ILE A 27 -4.87 -14.51 -2.08
C ILE A 27 -5.41 -13.49 -1.07
N LEU A 28 -4.96 -12.24 -1.19
CA LEU A 28 -5.40 -11.15 -0.30
C LEU A 28 -6.87 -10.81 -0.47
N ALA A 29 -7.40 -10.81 -1.71
CA ALA A 29 -8.82 -10.59 -1.96
C ALA A 29 -9.71 -11.63 -1.27
N LYS A 30 -9.28 -12.89 -1.27
CA LYS A 30 -10.00 -13.97 -0.60
C LYS A 30 -9.94 -13.81 0.93
N GLN A 31 -8.77 -13.48 1.47
CA GLN A 31 -8.58 -13.37 2.92
C GLN A 31 -9.29 -12.15 3.53
N LEU A 32 -9.33 -11.03 2.80
CA LEU A 32 -9.92 -9.78 3.27
C LEU A 32 -11.33 -9.52 2.71
N ASN A 33 -11.94 -10.53 2.07
CA ASN A 33 -13.28 -10.45 1.46
C ASN A 33 -13.47 -9.24 0.52
N ILE A 34 -12.46 -8.95 -0.30
CA ILE A 34 -12.44 -7.79 -1.21
C ILE A 34 -13.26 -8.11 -2.47
N SER A 35 -14.18 -7.21 -2.83
CA SER A 35 -14.94 -7.35 -4.08
C SER A 35 -14.05 -7.13 -5.32
N PRO A 36 -14.38 -7.70 -6.48
CA PRO A 36 -13.65 -7.45 -7.72
C PRO A 36 -13.53 -5.96 -8.09
N HIS A 37 -14.55 -5.15 -7.76
CA HIS A 37 -14.53 -3.71 -7.97
C HIS A 37 -13.52 -3.01 -7.06
N GLN A 38 -13.48 -3.35 -5.77
CA GLN A 38 -12.48 -2.80 -4.84
C GLN A 38 -11.06 -3.22 -5.24
N LEU A 39 -10.88 -4.46 -5.70
CA LEU A 39 -9.59 -4.97 -6.15
C LEU A 39 -9.02 -4.14 -7.31
N SER A 40 -9.88 -3.54 -8.15
CA SER A 40 -9.43 -2.68 -9.25
C SER A 40 -8.61 -1.47 -8.78
N TYR A 41 -8.84 -0.96 -7.56
CA TYR A 41 -8.09 0.16 -6.98
C TYR A 41 -6.67 -0.20 -6.52
N VAL A 42 -6.33 -1.49 -6.45
CA VAL A 42 -4.97 -1.97 -6.16
C VAL A 42 -4.34 -2.68 -7.36
N THR A 43 -5.01 -2.69 -8.52
CA THR A 43 -4.48 -3.34 -9.73
C THR A 43 -3.94 -2.29 -10.68
N HIS A 44 -2.62 -2.27 -10.92
CA HIS A 44 -1.96 -1.21 -11.72
C HIS A 44 -2.16 0.19 -11.12
N SER A 45 -2.22 0.26 -9.79
CA SER A 45 -2.33 1.53 -9.07
C SER A 45 -0.98 2.25 -9.04
N GLY A 46 -1.03 3.58 -9.02
CA GLY A 46 0.16 4.42 -8.91
C GLY A 46 0.82 4.33 -7.54
N GLU A 47 1.97 4.98 -7.40
CA GLU A 47 2.62 5.13 -6.09
C GLU A 47 1.71 5.91 -5.14
N GLY A 48 1.60 5.43 -3.90
CA GLY A 48 0.74 6.01 -2.87
C GLY A 48 -0.76 5.75 -3.06
N GLU A 49 -1.16 4.92 -4.02
CA GLU A 49 -2.56 4.57 -4.25
C GLU A 49 -2.88 3.17 -3.72
N GLY A 50 -4.09 2.99 -3.20
CA GLY A 50 -4.52 1.68 -2.73
C GLY A 50 -5.83 1.67 -1.96
N LEU A 51 -5.98 0.69 -1.06
CA LEU A 51 -7.12 0.49 -0.18
C LEU A 51 -6.73 0.61 1.28
N LEU A 52 -7.54 1.35 2.04
CA LEU A 52 -7.50 1.41 3.49
C LEU A 52 -8.66 0.58 4.04
N PHE A 53 -8.33 -0.41 4.87
CA PHE A 53 -9.29 -1.20 5.64
C PHE A 53 -9.29 -0.65 7.06
N PHE A 54 -10.47 -0.30 7.57
CA PHE A 54 -10.66 0.15 8.94
C PHE A 54 -11.98 -0.38 9.47
N GLY A 55 -11.92 -1.35 10.38
CA GLY A 55 -13.09 -2.10 10.84
C GLY A 55 -13.83 -2.75 9.65
N ASN A 56 -15.08 -2.34 9.43
CA ASN A 56 -15.91 -2.84 8.32
C ASN A 56 -15.92 -1.91 7.08
N VAL A 57 -15.11 -0.86 7.08
CA VAL A 57 -15.05 0.12 6.00
C VAL A 57 -13.82 -0.12 5.13
N ILE A 58 -14.02 -0.09 3.82
CA ILE A 58 -12.95 -0.17 2.82
C ILE A 58 -12.99 1.13 2.00
N LEU A 59 -11.93 1.92 2.06
CA LEU A 59 -11.81 3.19 1.35
C LEU A 59 -10.67 3.14 0.33
N PRO A 60 -10.91 3.47 -0.95
CA PRO A 60 -9.82 3.78 -1.84
C PRO A 60 -9.16 5.09 -1.40
N PHE A 61 -7.82 5.14 -1.45
CA PHE A 61 -7.07 6.35 -1.12
C PHE A 61 -5.98 6.64 -2.13
N VAL A 62 -5.58 7.91 -2.17
CA VAL A 62 -4.44 8.41 -2.94
C VAL A 62 -3.63 9.30 -2.01
N ASP A 63 -2.40 8.88 -1.71
CA ASP A 63 -1.42 9.67 -0.97
C ASP A 63 -0.41 10.27 -1.96
N ARG A 64 -0.42 11.59 -2.07
CA ARG A 64 0.57 12.36 -2.83
C ARG A 64 1.45 13.09 -1.82
N PHE A 65 2.39 12.37 -1.25
CA PHE A 65 3.28 12.93 -0.24
C PHE A 65 4.11 14.09 -0.82
N PRO A 66 4.19 15.26 -0.14
CA PRO A 66 4.95 16.40 -0.64
C PRO A 66 6.45 16.10 -0.74
N THR A 67 7.04 16.27 -1.92
CA THR A 67 8.43 15.89 -2.20
C THR A 67 9.45 17.01 -1.96
N ASP A 68 8.96 18.23 -1.72
CA ASP A 68 9.75 19.43 -1.43
C ASP A 68 10.18 19.54 0.05
N LEU A 69 9.69 18.63 0.90
CA LEU A 69 10.00 18.62 2.32
C LEU A 69 11.34 17.95 2.61
N GLU A 70 12.07 18.47 3.61
CA GLU A 70 13.25 17.79 4.17
C GLU A 70 12.89 16.38 4.68
N LEU A 71 11.68 16.22 5.20
CA LEU A 71 11.14 14.94 5.63
C LEU A 71 11.12 13.91 4.48
N TYR A 72 10.72 14.32 3.27
CA TYR A 72 10.74 13.44 2.10
C TYR A 72 12.17 13.02 1.75
N ARG A 73 13.13 13.95 1.75
CA ARG A 73 14.55 13.65 1.49
C ARG A 73 15.12 12.60 2.45
N ILE A 74 14.69 12.61 3.72
CA ILE A 74 15.18 11.66 4.73
C ILE A 74 14.48 10.30 4.61
N MET A 75 13.21 10.27 4.19
CA MET A 75 12.40 9.04 4.17
C MET A 75 12.36 8.32 2.81
N THR A 76 12.64 9.02 1.71
CA THR A 76 12.53 8.42 0.37
C THR A 76 13.53 7.28 0.19
N THR A 77 13.05 6.16 -0.36
CA THR A 77 13.87 5.00 -0.73
C THR A 77 14.21 4.99 -2.22
N LYS A 78 13.76 6.01 -2.97
CA LYS A 78 14.10 6.17 -4.38
C LYS A 78 15.51 6.73 -4.51
N LEU A 79 16.48 5.83 -4.68
CA LEU A 79 17.90 6.18 -4.74
C LEU A 79 18.23 7.25 -5.79
N GLY A 80 17.48 7.32 -6.90
CA GLY A 80 17.67 8.35 -7.93
C GLY A 80 17.27 9.77 -7.50
N GLU A 81 16.42 9.91 -6.48
CA GLU A 81 16.02 11.20 -5.92
C GLU A 81 16.97 11.66 -4.80
N VAL A 82 17.67 10.72 -4.17
CA VAL A 82 18.70 10.97 -3.15
C VAL A 82 20.06 11.08 -3.83
N SER A 83 20.22 12.08 -4.69
CA SER A 83 21.55 12.40 -5.22
C SER A 83 22.36 13.12 -4.13
N GLU A 84 23.15 12.37 -3.37
CA GLU A 84 24.30 12.94 -2.67
C GLU A 84 25.39 13.23 -3.70
N GLY A 85 25.66 14.51 -3.98
CA GLY A 85 26.86 14.93 -4.71
C GLY A 85 26.67 15.82 -5.93
N ALA A 86 25.77 16.80 -5.88
CA ALA A 86 25.98 18.04 -6.65
C ALA A 86 26.28 19.16 -5.65
N GLN A 87 27.49 19.72 -5.75
CA GLN A 87 28.00 20.93 -5.08
C GLN A 87 28.61 20.74 -3.67
N LYS A 88 29.91 20.38 -3.62
CA LYS A 88 31.03 21.34 -3.50
C LYS A 88 32.37 20.66 -3.79
#